data_AF-A0AAV2CY04-F1
#
_entry.id   AF-A0AAV2CY04-F1
#
_cell.length_a   1.000
_cell.length_b   1.000
_cell.length_c   1.000
_cell.angle_alpha   90.00
_cell.angle_beta   90.00
_cell.angle_gamma   90.00
#
_symmetry.space_group_name_H-M   'P 1'
#
loop_
_entity.id
_entity.type
_entity.pdbx_description
1 polymer ?
#
loop_
_entity_poly.entity_id
_entity_poly.type
_entity_poly.pdbx_seq_one_letter_code
_entity_poly.pdbx_strand_id
1 'polypeptide(L)'
;MVLLDQDGHLVVELLVLREAILWCLGMGLSTDRFEGDAKVVIDKILQADNKDSRMGVILEEVIGYLSAHRGLSVRFVGRRNNRVAHMVVKKALLLYPAVSHCFDFTGWLQARM
;
A
#
# COMPACT_ATOMS: atom_id res chain seq x y z
N MET A 1 15.64 3.61 14.10
CA MET A 1 15.29 2.20 13.88
C MET A 1 13.85 2.00 14.34
N VAL A 2 12.88 2.14 13.43
CA VAL A 2 11.46 1.92 13.78
C VAL A 2 11.24 0.42 13.65
N LEU A 3 11.12 -0.26 14.78
CA LEU A 3 10.68 -1.65 14.84
C LEU A 3 9.23 -1.67 14.36
N LEU A 4 9.01 -2.07 13.10
CA LEU A 4 7.68 -2.33 12.57
C LEU A 4 7.22 -3.67 13.15
N ASP A 5 6.47 -3.58 14.26
CA ASP A 5 5.61 -4.65 14.81
C ASP A 5 4.66 -5.20 13.71
N GLN A 6 3.93 -6.29 13.98
CA GLN A 6 3.09 -7.06 13.05
C GLN A 6 2.11 -6.23 12.18
N ASP A 7 1.81 -4.99 12.56
CA ASP A 7 0.98 -4.03 11.81
C ASP A 7 1.75 -3.07 10.88
N GLY A 8 3.07 -2.94 11.03
CA GLY A 8 3.87 -1.99 10.26
C GLY A 8 3.89 -2.29 8.77
N HIS A 9 3.64 -3.55 8.40
CA HIS A 9 3.39 -3.92 7.01
C HIS A 9 2.14 -3.23 6.43
N LEU A 10 1.06 -3.06 7.21
CA LEU A 10 -0.16 -2.40 6.74
C LEU A 10 0.06 -0.90 6.48
N VAL A 11 0.90 -0.27 7.29
CA VAL A 11 1.32 1.13 7.07
C VAL A 11 2.08 1.26 5.75
N VAL A 12 2.99 0.32 5.45
CA VAL A 12 3.71 0.30 4.16
C VAL A 12 2.75 0.10 2.99
N GLU A 13 1.83 -0.86 3.07
CA GLU A 13 0.84 -1.11 2.02
C GLU A 13 -0.01 0.14 1.73
N LEU A 14 -0.41 0.86 2.78
CA LEU A 14 -1.18 2.08 2.66
C LEU A 14 -0.35 3.25 2.08
N LEU A 15 0.93 3.36 2.45
CA LEU A 15 1.86 4.32 1.84
C LEU A 15 2.06 4.06 0.35
N VAL A 16 2.27 2.79 -0.03
CA VAL A 16 2.44 2.40 -1.43
C VAL A 16 1.19 2.75 -2.23
N LEU A 17 0.00 2.50 -1.68
CA LEU A 17 -1.27 2.88 -2.31
C LEU A 17 -1.39 4.40 -2.49
N ARG A 18 -1.07 5.17 -1.45
CA ARG A 18 -1.07 6.64 -1.52
C ARG A 18 -0.15 7.16 -2.62
N GLU A 19 1.08 6.67 -2.68
CA GLU A 19 2.04 7.08 -3.70
C GLU A 19 1.57 6.70 -5.11
N ALA A 20 0.98 5.51 -5.29
CA ALA A 20 0.39 5.10 -6.55
C ALA A 20 -0.73 6.06 -7.00
N ILE A 21 -1.61 6.47 -6.08
CA ILE A 21 -2.67 7.45 -6.35
C ILE A 21 -2.07 8.80 -6.78
N LEU A 22 -1.09 9.31 -6.04
CA LEU A 22 -0.44 10.59 -6.35
C LEU A 22 0.27 10.55 -7.71
N TRP A 23 0.92 9.45 -8.05
CA TRP A 23 1.54 9.25 -9.35
C TRP A 23 0.50 9.27 -10.49
N CYS A 24 -0.59 8.52 -10.36
CA CYS A 24 -1.67 8.53 -11.34
C CYS A 24 -2.26 9.93 -11.53
N LEU A 25 -2.57 10.62 -10.42
CA LEU A 25 -3.08 11.99 -10.46
C LEU A 25 -2.09 12.97 -11.10
N GLY A 26 -0.79 12.85 -10.79
CA GLY A 26 0.28 13.66 -11.38
C GLY A 26 0.45 13.43 -12.88
N MET A 27 0.09 12.24 -13.37
CA MET A 27 0.06 11.91 -14.81
C MET A 27 -1.26 12.30 -15.50
N GLY A 28 -2.22 12.87 -14.76
CA GLY A 28 -3.54 13.21 -15.28
C GLY A 28 -4.48 12.01 -15.46
N LEU A 29 -4.16 10.86 -14.88
CA LEU A 29 -5.04 9.69 -14.87
C LEU A 29 -6.12 9.88 -13.80
N SER A 30 -7.36 10.08 -14.25
CA SER A 30 -8.50 10.39 -13.37
C SER A 30 -9.49 9.24 -13.20
N THR A 31 -9.32 8.14 -13.95
CA THR A 31 -10.20 6.97 -13.94
C THR A 31 -9.37 5.71 -13.86
N ASP A 32 -9.19 5.20 -12.65
CA ASP A 32 -8.37 4.02 -12.41
C ASP A 32 -8.87 3.21 -11.21
N ARG A 33 -8.52 1.92 -11.24
CA ARG A 33 -8.76 1.00 -10.13
C ARG A 33 -7.42 0.55 -9.57
N PHE A 34 -7.17 0.90 -8.32
CA PHE A 34 -6.01 0.41 -7.57
C PHE A 34 -6.35 -0.94 -6.95
N GLU A 35 -5.53 -1.94 -7.25
CA GLU A 35 -5.70 -3.30 -6.76
C GLU A 35 -4.61 -3.65 -5.75
N GLY A 36 -5.01 -4.19 -4.59
CA GLY A 36 -4.08 -4.59 -3.53
C GLY A 36 -4.50 -5.90 -2.85
N ASP A 37 -3.56 -6.62 -2.27
CA ASP A 37 -3.79 -7.88 -1.56
C ASP A 37 -3.79 -7.74 -0.03
N ALA A 38 -3.66 -6.51 0.48
CA ALA A 38 -3.85 -6.17 1.88
C ALA A 38 -5.34 -5.94 2.20
N LYS A 39 -6.10 -7.03 2.38
CA LYS A 39 -7.56 -6.97 2.66
C LYS A 39 -7.92 -6.01 3.80
N VAL A 40 -7.14 -6.01 4.88
CA VAL A 40 -7.39 -5.13 6.04
C VAL A 40 -7.30 -3.65 5.66
N VAL A 41 -6.32 -3.27 4.83
CA VAL A 41 -6.16 -1.89 4.37
C VAL A 41 -7.34 -1.50 3.48
N ILE A 42 -7.70 -2.36 2.52
CA ILE A 42 -8.83 -2.11 1.61
C ILE A 42 -10.14 -1.99 2.39
N ASP A 43 -10.41 -2.89 3.33
CA ASP A 43 -11.63 -2.86 4.13
C ASP A 43 -11.71 -1.57 4.98
N LYS A 44 -10.60 -1.13 5.60
CA LYS A 44 -10.53 0.14 6.34
C LYS A 44 -10.82 1.36 5.46
N ILE A 45 -10.31 1.39 4.23
CA ILE A 45 -10.60 2.47 3.26
C ILE A 45 -12.08 2.47 2.87
N LEU A 46 -12.62 1.30 2.52
CA LEU A 46 -14.01 1.17 2.06
C LEU A 46 -15.02 1.49 3.17
N GLN A 47 -14.67 1.24 4.43
CA GLN A 47 -15.49 1.56 5.59
C GLN A 47 -15.26 3.00 6.10
N ALA A 48 -14.27 3.71 5.54
CA ALA A 48 -13.78 4.98 6.07
C ALA A 48 -13.45 4.92 7.58
N ASP A 49 -12.89 3.80 8.05
CA ASP A 49 -12.57 3.58 9.46
C ASP A 49 -11.15 4.05 9.81
N ASN A 50 -11.05 5.33 10.18
CA ASN A 50 -9.80 6.02 10.54
C ASN A 50 -9.45 5.99 12.03
N LYS A 51 -10.11 5.16 12.85
CA LYS A 51 -9.88 5.10 14.30
C LYS A 51 -8.51 4.54 14.70
N ASP A 52 -7.73 4.07 13.74
CA ASP A 52 -6.42 3.49 13.96
C ASP A 52 -5.35 4.59 14.02
N SER A 53 -4.79 4.82 15.22
CA SER A 53 -3.79 5.88 15.44
C SER A 53 -2.49 5.68 14.65
N ARG A 54 -2.18 4.47 14.18
CA ARG A 54 -0.95 4.17 13.42
C ARG A 54 -1.08 4.49 11.93
N MET A 55 -2.30 4.35 11.39
CA MET A 55 -2.59 4.56 9.95
C MET A 55 -3.42 5.81 9.67
N GLY A 56 -4.05 6.39 10.69
CA GLY A 56 -5.14 7.36 10.57
C GLY A 56 -4.88 8.48 9.58
N VAL A 57 -3.74 9.18 9.69
CA VAL A 57 -3.40 10.31 8.81
C VAL A 57 -3.30 9.86 7.35
N ILE A 58 -2.57 8.78 7.07
CA ILE A 58 -2.36 8.29 5.70
C ILE A 58 -3.69 7.76 5.14
N LEU A 59 -4.49 7.12 5.99
CA LEU A 59 -5.79 6.59 5.61
C LEU A 59 -6.76 7.71 5.25
N GLU A 60 -6.79 8.78 6.05
CA GLU A 60 -7.57 9.99 5.77
C GLU A 60 -7.19 10.63 4.44
N GLU A 61 -5.88 10.74 4.15
CA GLU A 61 -5.42 11.25 2.87
C GLU A 61 -5.89 10.39 1.69
N VAL A 62 -5.74 9.06 1.79
CA VAL A 62 -6.18 8.13 0.74
C VAL A 62 -7.70 8.21 0.52
N ILE A 63 -8.49 8.21 1.59
CA ILE A 63 -9.95 8.38 1.52
C ILE A 63 -10.29 9.74 0.88
N GLY A 64 -9.56 10.80 1.25
CA GLY A 64 -9.71 12.13 0.68
C GLY A 64 -9.48 12.14 -0.83
N TYR A 65 -8.40 11.53 -1.32
CA TYR A 65 -8.12 11.44 -2.75
C TYR A 65 -9.20 10.68 -3.51
N LEU A 66 -9.64 9.52 -2.98
CA LEU A 66 -10.67 8.70 -3.61
C LEU A 66 -12.03 9.41 -3.62
N SER A 67 -12.35 10.16 -2.56
CA SER A 67 -13.61 10.92 -2.47
C SER A 67 -13.62 12.14 -3.41
N ALA A 68 -12.47 12.81 -3.55
CA ALA A 68 -12.31 13.95 -4.45
C ALA A 68 -12.33 13.55 -5.93
N HIS A 69 -11.90 12.33 -6.27
CA HIS A 69 -11.78 11.84 -7.64
C HIS A 69 -12.68 10.62 -7.85
N ARG A 70 -13.93 10.86 -8.25
CA ARG A 70 -14.96 9.79 -8.44
C ARG A 70 -14.59 8.70 -9.45
N GLY A 71 -13.60 8.92 -10.31
CA GLY A 71 -13.10 7.91 -11.23
C GLY A 71 -12.08 6.94 -10.60
N LEU A 72 -11.57 7.25 -9.41
CA LEU A 72 -10.64 6.39 -8.69
C LEU A 72 -11.39 5.42 -7.79
N SER A 73 -10.90 4.19 -7.71
CA SER A 73 -11.46 3.17 -6.82
C SER A 73 -10.37 2.22 -6.32
N VAL A 74 -10.64 1.56 -5.20
CA VAL A 74 -9.76 0.52 -4.64
C VAL A 74 -10.46 -0.83 -4.64
N ARG A 75 -9.70 -1.91 -4.84
CA ARG A 75 -10.23 -3.27 -4.81
C ARG A 75 -9.24 -4.24 -4.19
N PHE A 76 -9.77 -5.15 -3.37
CA PHE A 76 -9.02 -6.31 -2.92
C PHE A 76 -8.89 -7.36 -4.02
N VAL A 77 -7.67 -7.80 -4.27
CA VAL A 77 -7.37 -8.94 -5.14
C VAL A 77 -6.51 -9.97 -4.40
N GLY A 78 -6.68 -11.25 -4.73
CA GLY A 78 -5.84 -12.29 -4.15
C GLY A 78 -4.36 -12.12 -4.55
N ARG A 79 -3.42 -12.54 -3.70
CA ARG A 79 -1.97 -12.36 -3.93
C ARG A 79 -1.46 -12.80 -5.29
N ARG A 80 -2.04 -13.88 -5.86
CA ARG A 80 -1.66 -14.39 -7.19
C ARG A 80 -1.91 -13.35 -8.29
N ASN A 81 -2.94 -12.52 -8.13
CA ASN A 81 -3.28 -11.45 -9.06
C ASN A 81 -2.41 -10.20 -8.81
N ASN A 82 -1.87 -10.03 -7.60
CA ASN A 82 -0.90 -8.97 -7.27
C ASN A 82 0.58 -9.40 -7.48
N ARG A 83 0.84 -10.46 -8.26
CA ARG A 83 2.18 -11.03 -8.43
C ARG A 83 3.17 -10.07 -9.09
N VAL A 84 2.70 -9.22 -10.01
CA VAL A 84 3.56 -8.24 -10.69
C VAL A 84 4.10 -7.22 -9.70
N ALA A 85 3.23 -6.63 -8.86
CA ALA A 85 3.67 -5.69 -7.81
C ALA A 85 4.68 -6.37 -6.86
N HIS A 86 4.40 -7.61 -6.45
CA HIS A 86 5.32 -8.38 -5.61
C HIS A 86 6.69 -8.62 -6.27
N MET A 87 6.72 -8.91 -7.58
CA MET A 87 7.97 -9.07 -8.33
C MET A 87 8.73 -7.75 -8.46
N VAL A 88 8.02 -6.63 -8.65
CA VAL A 88 8.63 -5.29 -8.70
C VAL A 88 9.31 -4.98 -7.37
N VAL A 89 8.63 -5.20 -6.24
CA VAL A 89 9.21 -5.00 -4.90
C VAL A 89 10.43 -5.90 -4.71
N LYS A 90 10.34 -7.19 -5.05
CA LYS A 90 11.49 -8.12 -4.96
C LYS A 90 12.69 -7.63 -5.79
N LYS A 91 12.47 -7.20 -7.02
CA LYS A 91 13.54 -6.67 -7.87
C LYS A 91 14.12 -5.37 -7.32
N ALA A 92 13.29 -4.46 -6.82
CA ALA A 92 13.74 -3.23 -6.21
C ALA A 92 14.65 -3.49 -5.00
N LEU A 93 14.29 -4.44 -4.13
CA LEU A 93 15.12 -4.82 -2.98
C LEU A 93 16.47 -5.43 -3.39
N LEU A 94 16.52 -6.19 -4.50
CA LEU A 94 17.76 -6.72 -5.04
C LEU A 94 18.65 -5.64 -5.67
N LEU A 95 18.05 -4.66 -6.35
CA LEU A 95 18.77 -3.58 -7.03
C LEU A 95 19.23 -2.48 -6.06
N TYR A 96 18.53 -2.29 -4.96
CA TYR A 96 18.81 -1.27 -3.97
C TYR A 96 18.92 -1.88 -2.56
N PRO A 97 20.00 -2.61 -2.24
CA PRO A 97 20.16 -3.32 -0.97
C PRO A 97 20.13 -2.38 0.25
N ALA A 98 20.54 -1.12 0.08
CA ALA A 98 20.49 -0.10 1.12
C ALA A 98 19.05 0.19 1.61
N VAL A 99 18.02 -0.09 0.80
CA VAL A 99 16.61 0.11 1.15
C VAL A 99 16.14 -0.96 2.16
N SER A 100 16.79 -2.13 2.20
CA SER A 100 16.49 -3.19 3.16
C SER A 100 16.84 -2.82 4.61
N HIS A 101 17.76 -1.86 4.81
CA HIS A 101 18.11 -1.35 6.14
C HIS A 101 17.11 -0.33 6.70
N CYS A 102 16.30 0.30 5.84
CA CYS A 102 15.25 1.26 6.26
C CYS A 102 13.94 0.57 6.60
N PHE A 103 13.69 -0.61 6.03
CA PHE A 103 12.48 -1.39 6.26
C PHE A 103 12.87 -2.86 6.34
N ASP A 104 12.76 -3.46 7.52
CA ASP A 104 13.01 -4.89 7.73
C ASP A 104 11.87 -5.71 7.07
N PHE A 105 11.98 -5.91 5.76
CA PHE A 105 11.13 -6.80 4.98
C PHE A 105 11.60 -8.26 5.07
N THR A 106 12.73 -8.53 5.73
CA THR A 106 13.37 -9.85 5.75
C THR A 106 12.49 -10.89 6.43
N GLY A 107 11.87 -10.54 7.57
CA GLY A 107 10.89 -11.41 8.24
C GLY A 107 9.60 -11.61 7.42
N TRP A 108 9.15 -10.60 6.69
CA TRP A 108 7.94 -10.65 5.88
C TRP A 108 8.11 -11.48 4.59
N LEU A 109 9.27 -11.38 3.94
CA LEU A 109 9.60 -12.13 2.72
C LEU A 109 9.88 -13.62 3.01
N GLN A 110 10.51 -13.93 4.14
CA GLN A 110 10.85 -15.32 4.51
C GLN A 110 9.66 -16.10 5.05
N ALA A 111 8.73 -15.47 5.78
CA ALA A 111 7.55 -16.14 6.34
C ALA A 111 6.47 -16.51 5.30
N ARG A 112 6.67 -16.18 4.01
CA ARG A 112 5.66 -16.33 2.95
C ARG A 112 6.22 -16.90 1.62
N MET A 113 7.34 -17.63 1.68
CA MET A 113 7.65 -18.68 0.69
C MET A 113 6.56 -19.76 0.70
#